data_AF-A0AB38P9Z4-F1
#
_entry.id   AF-A0AB38P9Z4-F1
#
_cell.length_a   1.000
_cell.length_b   1.000
_cell.length_c   1.000
_cell.angle_alpha   90.00
_cell.angle_beta   90.00
_cell.angle_gamma   90.00
#
_symmetry.space_group_name_H-M   'P 1'
#
loop_
_entity.id
_entity.type
_entity.pdbx_description
1 polymer ?
#
loop_
_entity_poly.entity_id
_entity_poly.type
_entity_poly.pdbx_seq_one_letter_code
_entity_poly.pdbx_strand_id
1 'polypeptide(L)'
;MQTPDKTVTVVLADTGKRIPDTCFITLREISAVQLGPPGREQISEDEEEIRLHLELMVSVQAFGPGAMVILRRLSAWLGSTPGMQALTAAGTSCPHYTLPRNISEGVPGGWEERAVMNITLAHDDCYIVPLSIIQTIPVSIATAEGQIHFNIER
;
A
#
# COMPACT_ATOMS: atom_id res chain seq x y z
N MET A 1 12.84 6.90 32.50
CA MET A 1 13.47 5.85 31.67
C MET A 1 13.38 6.28 30.22
N GLN A 2 14.49 6.71 29.61
CA GLN A 2 14.55 6.95 28.17
C GLN A 2 14.47 5.60 27.46
N THR A 3 13.45 5.42 26.60
CA THR A 3 13.39 4.29 25.69
C THR A 3 14.45 4.55 24.62
N PRO A 4 15.42 3.65 24.39
CA PRO A 4 16.39 3.87 23.32
C PRO A 4 15.65 3.98 21.99
N ASP A 5 16.03 4.95 21.16
CA ASP A 5 15.62 5.08 19.75
C ASP A 5 16.11 3.84 18.99
N LYS A 6 15.32 2.77 19.07
CA LYS A 6 15.51 1.60 18.23
C LYS A 6 14.81 1.88 16.92
N THR A 7 15.56 2.40 15.96
CA THR A 7 15.16 2.42 14.55
C THR A 7 14.90 0.97 14.14
N VAL A 8 13.66 0.65 13.76
CA VAL A 8 13.29 -0.69 13.28
C VAL A 8 13.46 -0.70 11.77
N THR A 9 14.21 -1.68 11.26
CA THR A 9 14.43 -1.85 9.82
C THR A 9 13.12 -2.26 9.16
N VAL A 10 12.70 -1.54 8.12
CA VAL A 10 11.55 -1.88 7.27
C VAL A 10 12.06 -2.49 5.98
N VAL A 11 11.56 -3.68 5.63
CA VAL A 11 11.92 -4.43 4.41
C VAL A 11 10.65 -4.65 3.58
N LEU A 12 10.71 -4.39 2.28
CA LEU A 12 9.62 -4.78 1.38
C LEU A 12 9.75 -6.26 1.07
N ALA A 13 8.70 -7.04 1.38
CA ALA A 13 8.73 -8.51 1.26
C ALA A 13 9.10 -8.99 -0.16
N ASP A 14 8.77 -8.18 -1.17
CA ASP A 14 8.86 -8.54 -2.58
C ASP A 14 10.27 -8.33 -3.17
N THR A 15 11.21 -7.82 -2.37
CA THR A 15 12.57 -7.46 -2.85
C THR A 15 13.59 -8.61 -2.76
N GLY A 16 13.23 -9.76 -2.19
CA GLY A 16 14.09 -10.95 -2.12
C GLY A 16 15.38 -10.78 -1.31
N LYS A 17 15.52 -9.71 -0.51
CA LYS A 17 16.71 -9.44 0.30
C LYS A 17 16.74 -10.28 1.58
N ARG A 18 17.95 -10.65 2.02
CA ARG A 18 18.23 -11.45 3.23
C ARG A 18 17.54 -10.85 4.46
N ILE A 19 16.90 -11.73 5.25
CA ILE A 19 16.30 -11.45 6.55
C ILE A 19 17.39 -10.89 7.50
N PRO A 20 17.20 -9.70 8.11
CA PRO A 20 18.14 -9.15 9.08
C PRO A 20 18.29 -10.06 10.31
N ASP A 21 19.49 -10.16 10.88
CA ASP A 21 19.73 -10.88 12.16
C ASP A 21 19.13 -10.12 13.39
N THR A 22 18.38 -9.05 13.14
CA THR A 22 17.78 -8.13 14.12
C THR A 22 16.29 -7.97 13.86
N CYS A 23 15.53 -7.53 14.86
CA CYS A 23 14.10 -7.24 14.68
C CYS A 23 13.81 -6.32 13.49
N PHE A 24 12.80 -6.68 12.68
CA PHE A 24 12.45 -5.98 11.45
C PHE A 24 10.94 -6.03 11.19
N ILE A 25 10.46 -5.13 10.34
CA ILE A 25 9.10 -5.08 9.82
C ILE A 25 9.13 -5.42 8.34
N THR A 26 8.18 -6.23 7.88
CA THR A 26 7.86 -6.37 6.47
C THR A 26 6.52 -5.74 6.14
N LEU A 27 6.46 -5.09 4.97
CA LEU A 27 5.22 -4.61 4.37
C LEU A 27 4.90 -5.48 3.16
N ARG A 28 3.64 -5.86 3.04
CA ARG A 28 3.10 -6.59 1.90
C ARG A 28 1.77 -6.00 1.49
N GLU A 29 1.63 -5.63 0.22
CA GLU A 29 0.34 -5.26 -0.34
C GLU A 29 -0.63 -6.45 -0.32
N ILE A 30 -1.84 -6.25 0.19
CA ILE A 30 -2.94 -7.21 0.13
C ILE A 30 -3.82 -6.91 -1.08
N SER A 31 -4.17 -5.63 -1.26
CA SER A 31 -5.07 -5.16 -2.30
C SER A 31 -4.99 -3.64 -2.44
N ALA A 32 -5.16 -3.14 -3.66
CA ALA A 32 -5.46 -1.74 -3.94
C ALA A 32 -6.85 -1.62 -4.57
N VAL A 33 -7.66 -0.67 -4.10
CA VAL A 33 -9.00 -0.39 -4.62
C VAL A 33 -9.08 1.07 -5.00
N GLN A 34 -9.52 1.34 -6.23
CA GLN A 34 -9.82 2.70 -6.67
C GLN A 34 -11.18 3.15 -6.11
N LEU A 35 -11.19 4.32 -5.49
CA LEU A 35 -12.37 4.98 -4.96
C LEU A 35 -12.93 5.97 -6.00
N GLY A 36 -14.00 5.55 -6.68
CA GLY A 36 -14.68 6.40 -7.65
C GLY A 36 -13.90 6.57 -8.97
N PRO A 37 -14.43 7.38 -9.90
CA PRO A 37 -13.78 7.62 -11.19
C PRO A 37 -12.47 8.42 -11.02
N PRO A 38 -11.51 8.29 -11.96
CA PRO A 38 -10.31 9.11 -11.96
C PRO A 38 -10.67 10.60 -12.09
N GLY A 39 -10.01 11.44 -11.31
CA GLY A 39 -9.88 12.86 -11.62
C GLY A 39 -9.03 13.03 -12.87
N ARG A 40 -9.39 13.99 -13.71
CA ARG A 40 -8.76 14.23 -15.01
C ARG A 40 -8.59 15.72 -15.22
N GLU A 41 -7.37 16.16 -15.49
CA GLU A 41 -7.05 17.57 -15.76
C GLU A 41 -6.07 17.65 -16.92
N GLN A 42 -6.44 18.36 -17.99
CA GLN A 42 -5.53 18.63 -19.09
C GLN A 42 -4.50 19.67 -18.65
N ILE A 43 -3.23 19.29 -18.61
CA ILE A 43 -2.14 20.16 -18.16
C ILE A 43 -1.33 20.77 -19.31
N SER A 44 -1.43 20.21 -20.52
CA SER A 44 -0.86 20.76 -21.76
C SER A 44 -1.69 20.36 -22.99
N GLU A 45 -1.31 20.84 -24.19
CA GLU A 45 -1.98 20.45 -25.44
C GLU A 45 -1.93 18.93 -25.70
N ASP A 46 -0.90 18.25 -25.19
CA ASP A 46 -0.63 16.83 -25.48
C ASP A 46 -0.67 15.93 -24.24
N GLU A 47 -0.89 16.47 -23.03
CA GLU A 47 -0.80 15.71 -21.77
C GLU A 47 -2.00 15.97 -20.83
N GLU A 48 -2.41 14.90 -20.15
CA GLU A 48 -3.46 14.89 -19.14
C GLU A 48 -2.90 14.32 -17.82
N GLU A 49 -3.10 15.04 -16.70
CA GLU A 49 -2.91 14.48 -15.36
C GLU A 49 -4.12 13.62 -15.01
N ILE A 50 -3.87 12.38 -14.62
CA ILE A 50 -4.86 11.47 -14.05
C ILE A 50 -4.60 11.35 -12.56
N ARG A 51 -5.64 11.60 -11.75
CA ARG A 51 -5.62 11.45 -10.30
C ARG A 51 -6.51 10.29 -9.88
N LEU A 52 -5.94 9.28 -9.25
CA LEU A 52 -6.64 8.13 -8.70
C LEU A 52 -6.71 8.23 -7.19
N HIS A 53 -7.92 8.22 -6.64
CA HIS A 53 -8.12 8.06 -5.21
C HIS A 53 -8.04 6.57 -4.87
N LEU A 54 -7.07 6.13 -4.07
CA LEU A 54 -6.82 4.71 -3.81
C LEU A 54 -6.91 4.38 -2.32
N GLU A 55 -7.56 3.26 -2.01
CA GLU A 55 -7.44 2.56 -0.73
C GLU A 55 -6.52 1.35 -0.88
N LEU A 56 -5.38 1.41 -0.23
CA LEU A 56 -4.36 0.38 -0.21
C LEU A 56 -4.39 -0.37 1.13
N MET A 57 -4.75 -1.65 1.10
CA MET A 57 -4.62 -2.51 2.28
C MET A 57 -3.24 -3.15 2.30
N VAL A 58 -2.50 -2.94 3.40
CA VAL A 58 -1.15 -3.45 3.61
C VAL A 58 -1.12 -4.34 4.84
N SER A 59 -0.49 -5.52 4.72
CA SER A 59 -0.11 -6.35 5.85
C SER A 59 1.23 -5.88 6.41
N VAL A 60 1.24 -5.49 7.67
CA VAL A 60 2.45 -5.14 8.43
C VAL A 60 2.78 -6.32 9.33
N GLN A 61 3.92 -6.95 9.09
CA GLN A 61 4.42 -8.05 9.92
C GLN A 61 5.70 -7.64 10.61
N ALA A 62 5.81 -7.91 11.90
CA ALA A 62 7.03 -7.71 12.67
C ALA A 62 7.62 -9.07 13.06
N PHE A 63 8.94 -9.17 13.03
CA PHE A 63 9.70 -10.39 13.29
C PHE A 63 10.79 -10.12 14.34
N GLY A 64 11.10 -11.14 15.14
CA GLY A 64 12.13 -11.10 16.15
C GLY A 64 11.66 -10.52 17.50
N PRO A 65 12.58 -10.44 18.49
CA PRO A 65 12.24 -10.11 19.87
C PRO A 65 11.50 -8.78 19.99
N GLY A 66 10.31 -8.81 20.61
CA GLY A 66 9.46 -7.65 20.80
C GLY A 66 8.56 -7.31 19.61
N ALA A 67 8.38 -8.20 18.63
CA ALA A 67 7.51 -8.00 17.46
C ALA A 67 6.12 -7.47 17.85
N MET A 68 5.50 -8.04 18.88
CA MET A 68 4.19 -7.60 19.37
C MET A 68 4.22 -6.18 19.96
N VAL A 69 5.29 -5.82 20.66
CA VAL A 69 5.46 -4.48 21.26
C VAL A 69 5.60 -3.43 20.16
N ILE A 70 6.32 -3.75 19.09
CA ILE A 70 6.52 -2.88 17.94
C ILE A 70 5.19 -2.58 17.27
N LEU A 71 4.39 -3.60 16.94
CA LEU A 71 3.10 -3.36 16.29
C LEU A 71 2.09 -2.65 17.20
N ARG A 72 2.14 -2.87 18.53
CA ARG A 72 1.32 -2.09 19.48
C ARG A 72 1.70 -0.61 19.51
N ARG A 73 3.00 -0.30 19.39
CA ARG A 73 3.47 1.09 19.28
C ARG A 73 3.04 1.72 17.96
N LEU A 74 3.14 0.97 16.86
CA LEU A 74 2.64 1.42 15.56
C LEU A 74 1.13 1.72 15.61
N SER A 75 0.30 0.81 16.15
CA SER A 75 -1.14 1.05 16.26
C SER A 75 -1.47 2.28 17.11
N ALA A 76 -0.74 2.49 18.21
CA ALA A 76 -0.91 3.69 19.04
C ALA A 76 -0.47 4.96 18.29
N TRP A 77 0.60 4.88 17.51
CA TRP A 77 1.10 5.99 16.70
C TRP A 77 0.11 6.37 15.59
N LEU A 78 -0.46 5.40 14.87
CA LEU A 78 -1.45 5.64 13.80
C LEU A 78 -2.69 6.42 14.29
N GLY A 79 -3.11 6.20 15.54
CA GLY A 79 -4.22 6.94 16.16
C GLY A 79 -3.82 8.21 16.89
N SER A 80 -2.53 8.57 16.92
CA SER A 80 -2.03 9.73 17.65
C SER A 80 -1.99 10.99 16.79
N THR A 81 -2.09 12.17 17.41
CA THR A 81 -1.96 13.46 16.70
C THR A 81 -0.67 13.56 15.88
N PRO A 82 0.53 13.21 16.41
CA PRO A 82 1.75 13.22 15.61
C PRO A 82 1.72 12.25 14.43
N GLY A 83 1.11 11.07 14.59
CA GLY A 83 1.02 10.09 13.51
C GLY A 83 0.08 10.55 12.40
N MET A 84 -1.08 11.10 12.74
CA MET A 84 -1.99 11.68 11.76
C MET A 84 -1.34 12.83 10.99
N GLN A 85 -0.64 13.73 11.67
CA GLN A 85 0.09 14.82 11.03
C GLN A 85 1.18 14.33 10.08
N ALA A 86 1.94 13.31 10.49
CA ALA A 86 2.98 12.72 9.64
C ALA A 86 2.40 12.05 8.39
N LEU A 87 1.27 11.33 8.52
CA LEU A 87 0.58 10.73 7.37
C LEU A 87 0.06 11.82 6.41
N THR A 88 -0.60 12.85 6.94
CA THR A 88 -1.09 13.96 6.11
C THR A 88 0.05 14.69 5.40
N ALA A 89 1.17 14.93 6.07
CA ALA A 89 2.35 15.53 5.45
C ALA A 89 2.95 14.66 4.32
N ALA A 90 2.76 13.35 4.39
CA ALA A 90 3.15 12.40 3.34
C ALA A 90 2.08 12.22 2.24
N GLY A 91 1.00 13.01 2.24
CA GLY A 91 -0.06 12.91 1.24
C GLY A 91 -0.96 11.69 1.41
N THR A 92 -1.03 11.11 2.62
CA THR A 92 -1.81 9.90 2.89
C THR A 92 -2.59 10.01 4.20
N SER A 93 -3.44 9.03 4.47
CA SER A 93 -4.13 8.84 5.76
C SER A 93 -4.31 7.34 6.03
N CYS A 94 -4.54 6.98 7.30
CA CYS A 94 -4.79 5.60 7.70
C CYS A 94 -6.21 5.47 8.27
N PRO A 95 -7.26 5.38 7.43
CA PRO A 95 -8.65 5.31 7.88
C PRO A 95 -8.97 4.11 8.75
N HIS A 96 -8.27 2.98 8.55
CA HIS A 96 -8.52 1.75 9.27
C HIS A 96 -7.25 0.97 9.56
N TYR A 97 -7.21 0.28 10.70
CA TYR A 97 -6.21 -0.72 11.02
C TYR A 97 -6.76 -1.76 11.99
N THR A 98 -6.25 -2.99 11.91
CA THR A 98 -6.59 -4.06 12.86
C THR A 98 -5.68 -3.99 14.08
N LEU A 99 -6.15 -4.47 15.23
CA LEU A 99 -5.28 -4.68 16.38
C LEU A 99 -4.17 -5.70 16.05
N PRO A 100 -2.94 -5.50 16.55
CA PRO A 100 -1.87 -6.48 16.39
C PRO A 100 -2.26 -7.85 16.93
N ARG A 101 -1.84 -8.90 16.22
CA ARG A 101 -2.02 -10.31 16.63
C ARG A 101 -0.67 -10.98 16.74
N ASN A 102 -0.51 -11.80 17.77
CA ASN A 102 0.67 -12.66 17.91
C ASN A 102 0.51 -13.87 16.98
N ILE A 103 1.51 -14.09 16.14
CA ILE A 103 1.61 -15.21 15.21
C ILE A 103 2.98 -15.90 15.34
N SER A 104 3.57 -15.83 16.54
CA SER A 104 4.85 -16.47 16.86
C SER A 104 4.73 -17.98 16.67
N GLU A 105 5.79 -18.59 16.15
CA GLU A 105 5.81 -20.01 15.86
C GLU A 105 7.18 -20.63 16.08
N GLY A 106 7.20 -21.95 16.21
CA GLY A 106 8.44 -22.72 16.18
C GLY A 106 8.94 -22.84 14.75
N VAL A 107 10.21 -22.52 14.53
CA VAL A 107 10.89 -22.64 13.23
C VAL A 107 12.08 -23.59 13.36
N PRO A 108 12.57 -24.21 12.26
CA PRO A 108 13.79 -24.99 12.31
C PRO A 108 14.94 -24.14 12.91
N GLY A 109 15.48 -24.57 14.05
CA GLY A 109 16.53 -23.84 14.76
C GLY A 109 16.09 -22.93 15.90
N GLY A 110 14.79 -22.81 16.21
CA GLY A 110 14.36 -22.10 17.42
C GLY A 110 12.90 -21.65 17.46
N TRP A 111 12.65 -20.67 18.33
CA TRP A 111 11.37 -19.97 18.43
C TRP A 111 11.49 -18.60 17.78
N GLU A 112 10.54 -18.24 16.93
CA GLU A 112 10.51 -16.92 16.31
C GLU A 112 9.30 -16.11 16.80
N GLU A 113 9.59 -14.98 17.42
CA GLU A 113 8.56 -14.00 17.75
C GLU A 113 8.06 -13.32 16.47
N ARG A 114 6.75 -13.38 16.24
CA ARG A 114 6.11 -12.76 15.09
C ARG A 114 4.79 -12.10 15.49
N ALA A 115 4.50 -10.97 14.87
CA ALA A 115 3.23 -10.29 15.02
C ALA A 115 2.75 -9.74 13.68
N VAL A 116 1.43 -9.62 13.51
CA VAL A 116 0.82 -9.08 12.30
C VAL A 116 -0.30 -8.09 12.62
N MET A 117 -0.42 -7.05 11.82
CA MET A 117 -1.60 -6.19 11.72
C MET A 117 -1.81 -5.78 10.27
N ASN A 118 -3.04 -5.46 9.91
CA ASN A 118 -3.34 -4.84 8.62
C ASN A 118 -3.62 -3.35 8.83
N ILE A 119 -3.17 -2.54 7.89
CA ILE A 119 -3.49 -1.11 7.78
C ILE A 119 -4.14 -0.86 6.43
N THR A 120 -5.09 0.07 6.38
CA THR A 120 -5.63 0.61 5.14
C THR A 120 -5.14 2.03 5.02
N LEU A 121 -4.43 2.33 3.93
CA LEU A 121 -3.95 3.66 3.59
C LEU A 121 -4.80 4.25 2.48
N ALA A 122 -5.28 5.47 2.67
CA ALA A 122 -5.91 6.23 1.59
C ALA A 122 -4.92 7.28 1.08
N HIS A 123 -4.73 7.35 -0.24
CA HIS A 123 -3.83 8.30 -0.89
C HIS A 123 -4.30 8.60 -2.32
N ASP A 124 -3.79 9.69 -2.87
CA ASP A 124 -3.98 10.04 -4.27
C ASP A 124 -2.72 9.62 -5.05
N ASP A 125 -2.92 8.81 -6.08
CA ASP A 125 -1.88 8.48 -7.06
C ASP A 125 -2.08 9.37 -8.29
N CYS A 126 -1.04 10.12 -8.66
CA CYS A 126 -1.08 11.07 -9.76
C CYS A 126 -0.05 10.67 -10.81
N TYR A 127 -0.48 10.55 -12.07
CA TYR A 127 0.42 10.30 -13.19
C TYR A 127 -0.01 11.07 -14.43
N ILE A 128 0.97 11.42 -15.26
CA ILE A 128 0.77 12.16 -16.50
C ILE A 128 0.71 11.18 -17.66
N VAL A 129 -0.30 11.33 -18.53
CA VAL A 129 -0.49 10.50 -19.72
C VAL A 129 -0.49 11.37 -20.98
N PRO A 130 0.32 11.03 -22.00
CA PRO A 130 0.18 11.62 -23.32
C PRO A 130 -1.17 11.31 -23.95
N LEU A 131 -1.88 12.31 -24.47
CA LEU A 131 -3.18 12.15 -25.11
C LEU A 131 -3.11 11.24 -26.34
N SER A 132 -1.96 11.18 -27.02
CA SER A 132 -1.70 10.26 -28.13
C SER A 132 -1.85 8.78 -27.76
N ILE A 133 -1.67 8.40 -26.49
CA ILE A 133 -1.85 7.04 -25.99
C ILE A 133 -3.35 6.71 -25.77
N ILE A 134 -4.18 7.73 -25.55
CA ILE A 134 -5.61 7.59 -25.24
C ILE A 134 -6.47 7.56 -26.51
N GLN A 135 -5.92 7.95 -27.67
CA GLN A 135 -6.66 8.18 -28.92
C GLN A 135 -7.32 6.95 -29.56
N THR A 136 -6.91 5.72 -29.22
CA THR A 136 -7.44 4.52 -29.87
C THR A 136 -7.76 3.44 -28.86
N ILE A 137 -9.05 3.20 -28.61
CA ILE A 137 -9.52 2.11 -27.75
C ILE A 137 -10.07 0.99 -28.66
N PRO A 138 -9.44 -0.19 -28.70
CA PRO A 138 -10.01 -1.34 -29.39
C PRO A 138 -11.20 -1.86 -28.57
N VAL A 139 -12.41 -1.77 -29.13
CA VAL A 139 -13.63 -2.30 -28.53
C VAL A 139 -14.03 -3.59 -29.22
N SER A 140 -14.38 -4.61 -28.44
CA SER A 140 -14.93 -5.87 -28.94
C SER A 140 -16.30 -6.11 -28.33
N ILE A 141 -17.33 -6.22 -29.17
CA ILE A 141 -18.70 -6.54 -28.75
C ILE A 141 -19.01 -7.98 -29.18
N ALA A 142 -19.34 -8.83 -28.22
CA ALA A 142 -19.84 -10.17 -28.50
C ALA A 142 -21.34 -10.12 -28.83
N THR A 143 -21.71 -10.66 -30.00
CA THR A 143 -23.10 -10.82 -30.45
C THR A 143 -23.43 -12.31 -30.62
N ALA A 144 -24.70 -12.64 -30.85
CA ALA A 144 -25.14 -14.00 -31.13
C ALA A 144 -24.53 -14.59 -32.43
N GLU A 145 -23.95 -13.74 -33.29
CA GLU A 145 -23.44 -14.08 -34.62
C GLU A 145 -21.90 -14.02 -34.69
N GLY A 146 -21.21 -13.51 -33.65
CA GLY A 146 -19.75 -13.39 -33.63
C GLY A 146 -19.23 -12.26 -32.74
N GLN A 147 -17.97 -11.84 -32.96
CA GLN A 147 -17.39 -10.65 -32.34
C GLN A 147 -17.26 -9.53 -33.38
N ILE A 148 -17.70 -8.32 -33.02
CA ILE A 148 -17.45 -7.11 -33.81
C ILE A 148 -16.30 -6.35 -33.14
N HIS A 149 -15.23 -6.11 -33.89
CA HIS A 149 -14.10 -5.29 -33.47
C HIS A 149 -14.15 -3.94 -34.17
N PHE A 150 -14.03 -2.86 -33.41
CA PHE A 150 -13.87 -1.52 -33.96
C PHE A 150 -13.03 -0.66 -33.03
N ASN A 151 -12.35 0.32 -33.61
CA ASN A 151 -11.61 1.33 -32.86
C ASN A 151 -12.53 2.54 -32.66
N ILE A 152 -12.59 3.04 -31.42
CA ILE A 152 -13.12 4.38 -31.18
C ILE A 152 -11.95 5.33 -31.32
N GLU A 153 -11.97 6.11 -32.40
CA GLU A 153 -11.09 7.25 -32.63
C GLU A 153 -11.81 8.51 -32.12
N ARG A 154 -11.07 9.44 -31.52
CA ARG A 154 -11.60 10.77 -31.20
C ARG A 154 -11.36 11.74 -32.34
#